data_AF-A0A3M6E9Y2-F1
#
_entry.id   AF-A0A3M6E9Y2-F1
#
_cell.length_a   1.000
_cell.length_b   1.000
_cell.length_c   1.000
_cell.angle_alpha   90.00
_cell.angle_beta   90.00
_cell.angle_gamma   90.00
#
_symmetry.space_group_name_H-M   'P 1'
#
loop_
_entity.id
_entity.type
_entity.pdbx_description
1 polymer ?
#
loop_
_entity_poly.entity_id
_entity_poly.type
_entity_poly.pdbx_seq_one_letter_code
_entity_poly.pdbx_strand_id
1 'polypeptide(L)'
;MLVKIEKSTQEEKEVINVFCPFDDKFVKAAGNISGKFDHSLKCWTFPARSDQKVRTLLIDIFGTDDSASSPKIDIRVTFTELYYANQNSIKLGGRLIARATSRDSGAKLGDDIDLISGWVNSGGSAKNWDTRTAEGSVYEIFNFEASQLDKIKALDYIEVEVIGGEAIDKTITLQDIRPEEPSVTNDEKRMILTFTSLVVILDHENKSVDTTGSTLLLSQKEWLNVYSIFNEIGMRQGEAK
;
A
#
# COMPACT_ATOMS: atom_id res chain seq x y z
N MET A 1 15.02 -5.31 2.17
CA MET A 1 14.85 -5.03 0.73
C MET A 1 13.51 -4.36 0.52
N LEU A 2 13.43 -3.24 -0.20
CA LEU A 2 12.17 -2.64 -0.65
C LEU A 2 11.67 -3.25 -1.96
N VAL A 3 10.39 -3.04 -2.27
CA VAL A 3 9.83 -3.43 -3.57
C VAL A 3 10.41 -2.50 -4.64
N LYS A 4 10.84 -3.05 -5.76
CA LYS A 4 11.29 -2.30 -6.95
C LYS A 4 10.96 -3.06 -8.23
N ILE A 5 10.51 -2.36 -9.25
CA ILE A 5 10.25 -2.92 -10.59
C ILE A 5 11.19 -2.29 -11.61
N GLU A 6 11.89 -3.13 -12.38
CA GLU A 6 12.75 -2.70 -13.49
C GLU A 6 12.38 -3.42 -14.79
N LYS A 7 12.24 -2.66 -15.88
CA LYS A 7 12.08 -3.23 -17.23
C LYS A 7 13.45 -3.58 -17.79
N SER A 8 13.57 -4.75 -18.40
CA SER A 8 14.82 -5.24 -19.00
C SER A 8 14.55 -6.14 -20.21
N THR A 9 15.61 -6.66 -20.81
CA THR A 9 15.56 -7.60 -21.92
C THR A 9 16.43 -8.81 -21.60
N GLN A 10 15.87 -10.02 -21.76
CA GLN A 10 16.60 -11.28 -21.59
C GLN A 10 16.33 -12.19 -22.79
N GLU A 11 17.40 -12.68 -23.43
CA GLU A 11 17.29 -13.49 -24.66
C GLU A 11 16.42 -12.82 -25.73
N GLU A 12 16.64 -11.52 -25.96
CA GLU A 12 15.88 -10.67 -26.91
C GLU A 12 14.39 -10.50 -26.60
N LYS A 13 13.92 -10.92 -25.41
CA LYS A 13 12.54 -10.75 -24.97
C LYS A 13 12.44 -9.72 -23.85
N GLU A 14 11.42 -8.88 -23.92
CA GLU A 14 11.10 -7.95 -22.85
C GLU A 14 10.64 -8.68 -21.58
N VAL A 15 11.26 -8.31 -20.46
CA VAL A 15 11.02 -8.88 -19.15
C VAL A 15 10.92 -7.78 -18.10
N ILE A 16 10.34 -8.15 -16.96
CA ILE A 16 10.20 -7.30 -15.79
C ILE A 16 10.89 -7.99 -14.63
N ASN A 17 11.86 -7.31 -14.03
CA ASN A 17 12.57 -7.73 -12.84
C ASN A 17 11.93 -7.08 -11.61
N VAL A 18 11.64 -7.89 -10.61
CA VAL A 18 10.97 -7.50 -9.37
C VAL A 18 11.88 -7.84 -8.21
N PHE A 19 12.34 -6.81 -7.53
CA PHE A 19 13.07 -6.92 -6.27
C PHE A 19 12.06 -6.72 -5.15
N CYS A 20 12.03 -7.63 -4.18
CA CYS A 20 11.11 -7.54 -3.05
C CYS A 20 11.62 -8.38 -1.86
N PRO A 21 11.17 -8.10 -0.63
CA PRO A 21 11.36 -9.03 0.47
C PRO A 21 10.88 -10.44 0.14
N PHE A 22 11.47 -11.43 0.80
CA PHE A 22 10.94 -12.78 0.79
C PHE A 22 9.54 -12.81 1.43
N ASP A 23 8.58 -13.43 0.74
CA ASP A 23 7.24 -13.74 1.24
C ASP A 23 6.73 -15.04 0.63
N ASP A 24 6.28 -15.98 1.46
CA ASP A 24 5.84 -17.30 1.00
C ASP A 24 4.61 -17.26 0.09
N LYS A 25 3.70 -16.29 0.31
CA LYS A 25 2.52 -16.11 -0.56
C LYS A 25 2.96 -15.55 -1.91
N PHE A 26 3.89 -14.59 -1.91
CA PHE A 26 4.43 -14.03 -3.15
C PHE A 26 5.15 -15.09 -3.97
N VAL A 27 6.04 -15.88 -3.35
CA VAL A 27 6.78 -16.95 -4.04
C VAL A 27 5.83 -17.93 -4.73
N LYS A 28 4.77 -18.36 -4.02
CA LYS A 28 3.76 -19.27 -4.59
C LYS A 28 2.98 -18.62 -5.73
N ALA A 29 2.54 -17.38 -5.57
CA ALA A 29 1.76 -16.67 -6.58
C ALA A 29 2.60 -16.29 -7.82
N ALA A 30 3.86 -15.91 -7.63
CA ALA A 30 4.80 -15.58 -8.69
C ALA A 30 4.99 -16.75 -9.66
N GLY A 31 5.13 -17.98 -9.13
CA GLY A 31 5.21 -19.19 -9.94
C GLY A 31 3.97 -19.40 -10.83
N ASN A 32 2.78 -19.04 -10.35
CA ASN A 32 1.53 -19.18 -11.10
C ASN A 32 1.38 -18.17 -12.26
N ILE A 33 2.13 -17.07 -12.23
CA ILE A 33 2.11 -16.04 -13.28
C ILE A 33 3.38 -16.03 -14.15
N SER A 34 4.03 -17.19 -14.25
CA SER A 34 5.26 -17.42 -15.05
C SER A 34 6.50 -16.68 -14.53
N GLY A 35 6.53 -16.31 -13.24
CA GLY A 35 7.71 -15.77 -12.59
C GLY A 35 8.78 -16.82 -12.38
N LYS A 36 10.04 -16.42 -12.56
CA LYS A 36 11.21 -17.24 -12.22
C LYS A 36 12.15 -16.43 -11.35
N PHE A 37 12.68 -17.04 -10.30
CA PHE A 37 13.69 -16.39 -9.49
C PHE A 37 15.05 -16.42 -10.21
N ASP A 38 15.63 -15.25 -10.45
CA ASP A 38 16.99 -15.11 -10.95
C ASP A 38 17.95 -15.06 -9.76
N HIS A 39 18.75 -16.11 -9.60
CA HIS A 39 19.71 -16.23 -8.50
C HIS A 39 20.91 -15.29 -8.64
N SER A 40 21.22 -14.80 -9.84
CA SER A 40 22.31 -13.86 -10.08
C SER A 40 21.89 -12.45 -9.68
N LEU A 41 20.72 -12.02 -10.18
CA LEU A 41 20.16 -10.70 -9.90
C LEU A 41 19.45 -10.60 -8.54
N LYS A 42 19.15 -11.75 -7.91
CA LYS A 42 18.39 -11.85 -6.65
C LYS A 42 16.99 -11.22 -6.75
N CYS A 43 16.36 -11.38 -7.91
CA CYS A 43 15.03 -10.84 -8.19
C CYS A 43 14.14 -11.89 -8.84
N TRP A 44 12.84 -11.61 -8.90
CA TRP A 44 11.91 -12.38 -9.72
C TRP A 44 11.81 -11.76 -11.11
N THR A 45 11.95 -12.57 -12.14
CA THR A 45 11.82 -12.15 -13.53
C THR A 45 10.53 -12.69 -14.13
N PHE A 46 9.77 -11.81 -14.76
CA PHE A 46 8.48 -12.11 -15.39
C PHE A 46 8.51 -11.66 -16.86
N PRO A 47 7.73 -12.31 -17.77
CA PRO A 47 7.55 -11.77 -19.11
C PRO A 47 6.79 -10.44 -19.07
N ALA A 48 7.12 -9.48 -19.95
CA ALA A 48 6.51 -8.14 -19.94
C ALA A 48 4.97 -8.12 -19.96
N ARG A 49 4.34 -9.09 -20.65
CA ARG A 49 2.87 -9.26 -20.69
C ARG A 49 2.20 -9.47 -19.33
N SER A 50 2.97 -9.82 -18.29
CA SER A 50 2.45 -10.05 -16.94
C SER A 50 2.50 -8.80 -16.05
N ASP A 51 2.96 -7.63 -16.53
CA ASP A 51 3.19 -6.40 -15.73
C ASP A 51 2.03 -6.08 -14.79
N GLN A 52 0.82 -5.94 -15.33
CA GLN A 52 -0.36 -5.56 -14.55
C GLN A 52 -0.70 -6.59 -13.45
N LYS A 53 -0.51 -7.89 -13.74
CA LYS A 53 -0.76 -8.97 -12.76
C LYS A 53 0.30 -8.95 -11.65
N VAL A 54 1.55 -8.68 -12.01
CA VAL A 54 2.67 -8.56 -11.07
C VAL A 54 2.46 -7.36 -10.15
N ARG A 55 2.09 -6.19 -10.69
CA ARG A 55 1.79 -4.99 -9.90
C ARG A 55 0.64 -5.21 -8.91
N THR A 56 -0.45 -5.81 -9.38
CA THR A 56 -1.57 -6.19 -8.51
C THR A 56 -1.10 -7.10 -7.37
N LEU A 57 -0.32 -8.13 -7.67
CA LEU A 57 0.22 -9.05 -6.67
C LEU A 57 1.15 -8.35 -5.66
N LEU A 58 1.95 -7.39 -6.11
CA LEU A 58 2.84 -6.62 -5.25
C LEU A 58 2.07 -5.73 -4.28
N ILE A 59 1.04 -5.02 -4.75
CA ILE A 59 0.17 -4.22 -3.90
C ILE A 59 -0.54 -5.11 -2.87
N ASP A 60 -1.06 -6.26 -3.29
CA ASP A 60 -1.78 -7.18 -2.39
C ASP A 60 -0.91 -7.71 -1.25
N ILE A 61 0.38 -7.96 -1.51
CA ILE A 61 1.28 -8.61 -0.53
C ILE A 61 2.15 -7.62 0.23
N PHE A 62 2.64 -6.59 -0.46
CA PHE A 62 3.60 -5.63 0.07
C PHE A 62 3.02 -4.23 0.24
N GLY A 63 1.76 -4.00 -0.14
CA GLY A 63 1.10 -2.70 -0.03
C GLY A 63 1.48 -1.69 -1.11
N THR A 64 2.43 -2.06 -2.00
CA THR A 64 2.97 -1.21 -3.06
C THR A 64 3.50 -2.03 -4.22
N ASP A 65 3.48 -1.45 -5.42
CA ASP A 65 4.19 -1.93 -6.61
C ASP A 65 5.39 -1.04 -6.99
N ASP A 66 5.85 -0.17 -6.08
CA ASP A 66 6.88 0.83 -6.32
C ASP A 66 6.51 1.88 -7.39
N SER A 67 5.24 1.95 -7.81
CA SER A 67 4.76 3.13 -8.53
C SER A 67 4.60 4.28 -7.53
N ALA A 68 5.11 5.47 -7.87
CA ALA A 68 5.01 6.69 -7.05
C ALA A 68 3.58 7.27 -6.99
N SER A 69 2.56 6.43 -6.95
CA SER A 69 1.15 6.82 -7.01
C SER A 69 0.54 7.17 -5.65
N SER A 70 1.20 6.78 -4.55
CA SER A 70 0.82 7.14 -3.19
C SER A 70 1.93 8.00 -2.56
N PRO A 71 1.59 9.09 -1.85
CA PRO A 71 2.55 9.85 -1.09
C PRO A 71 3.32 8.95 -0.11
N LYS A 72 4.60 9.26 0.07
CA LYS A 72 5.49 8.58 1.01
C LYS A 72 5.56 9.35 2.31
N ILE A 73 5.20 8.70 3.41
CA ILE A 73 5.14 9.30 4.73
C ILE A 73 6.05 8.57 5.71
N ASP A 74 6.47 9.26 6.76
CA ASP A 74 7.20 8.64 7.85
C ASP A 74 6.26 8.49 9.04
N ILE A 75 6.20 7.28 9.59
CA ILE A 75 5.29 6.96 10.70
C ILE A 75 6.08 6.41 11.88
N ARG A 76 5.57 6.69 13.08
CA ARG A 76 5.95 6.02 14.31
C ARG A 76 4.85 5.06 14.72
N VAL A 77 5.22 3.83 15.01
CA VAL A 77 4.31 2.77 15.45
C VAL A 77 4.73 2.26 16.82
N THR A 78 3.79 2.23 17.76
CA THR A 78 3.99 1.65 19.09
C THR A 78 3.15 0.38 19.20
N PHE A 79 3.77 -0.76 19.52
CA PHE A 79 3.04 -2.00 19.82
C PHE A 79 2.48 -1.94 21.25
N THR A 80 1.17 -2.04 21.39
CA THR A 80 0.46 -1.93 22.70
C THR A 80 0.45 -3.24 23.47
N GLU A 81 0.84 -4.35 22.85
CA GLU A 81 0.99 -5.66 23.45
C GLU A 81 2.12 -6.45 22.76
N LEU A 82 2.50 -7.60 23.35
CA LEU A 82 3.47 -8.49 22.72
C LEU A 82 2.86 -9.08 21.44
N TYR A 83 3.53 -8.86 20.31
CA TYR A 83 3.10 -9.36 19.01
C TYR A 83 4.09 -10.36 18.44
N TYR A 84 3.59 -11.43 17.82
CA TYR A 84 4.44 -12.40 17.14
C TYR A 84 3.83 -12.93 15.84
N ALA A 85 4.70 -13.25 14.90
CA ALA A 85 4.39 -13.87 13.61
C ALA A 85 4.99 -15.28 13.56
N ASN A 86 4.12 -16.30 13.59
CA ASN A 86 4.54 -17.71 13.57
C ASN A 86 5.16 -18.09 12.24
N GLN A 87 6.41 -18.55 12.28
CA GLN A 87 7.27 -18.92 11.14
C GLN A 87 7.28 -17.85 10.03
N ASN A 88 7.08 -16.60 10.41
CA ASN A 88 6.89 -15.51 9.47
C ASN A 88 7.46 -14.20 10.01
N SER A 89 7.50 -13.20 9.15
CA SER A 89 7.90 -11.84 9.49
C SER A 89 6.75 -11.04 10.09
N ILE A 90 7.07 -10.07 10.93
CA ILE A 90 6.15 -9.01 11.33
C ILE A 90 6.04 -8.03 10.16
N LYS A 91 4.82 -7.75 9.72
CA LYS A 91 4.52 -6.81 8.64
C LYS A 91 3.37 -5.89 9.01
N LEU A 92 3.45 -4.64 8.59
CA LEU A 92 2.36 -3.65 8.74
C LEU A 92 2.10 -3.01 7.37
N GLY A 93 0.86 -3.05 6.89
CA GLY A 93 0.52 -2.52 5.56
C GLY A 93 1.34 -3.13 4.42
N GLY A 94 1.82 -4.37 4.59
CA GLY A 94 2.72 -5.03 3.64
C GLY A 94 4.21 -4.66 3.78
N ARG A 95 4.56 -3.61 4.54
CA ARG A 95 5.95 -3.27 4.88
C ARG A 95 6.53 -4.29 5.84
N LEU A 96 7.69 -4.84 5.49
CA LEU A 96 8.44 -5.75 6.35
C LEU A 96 9.02 -4.98 7.55
N ILE A 97 8.53 -5.23 8.77
CA ILE A 97 9.04 -4.59 9.98
C ILE A 97 10.25 -5.33 10.52
N ALA A 98 10.10 -6.64 10.72
CA ALA A 98 11.18 -7.49 11.19
C ALA A 98 10.97 -8.95 10.76
N ARG A 99 12.08 -9.69 10.67
CA ARG A 99 12.05 -11.11 10.32
C ARG A 99 13.13 -11.91 11.03
N ALA A 100 12.72 -13.03 11.62
CA ALA A 100 13.56 -14.17 11.94
C ALA A 100 13.50 -15.21 10.81
N THR A 101 14.52 -16.07 10.72
CA THR A 101 14.56 -17.22 9.79
C THR A 101 14.64 -18.55 10.51
N SER A 102 14.90 -18.54 11.81
CA SER A 102 14.82 -19.69 12.71
C SER A 102 14.63 -19.21 14.14
N ARG A 103 14.49 -20.15 15.09
CA ARG A 103 14.40 -19.85 16.52
C ARG A 103 15.61 -19.08 17.05
N ASP A 104 16.80 -19.41 16.55
CA ASP A 104 18.07 -18.91 17.08
C ASP A 104 18.72 -17.86 16.14
N SER A 105 18.03 -17.43 15.08
CA SER A 105 18.57 -16.46 14.12
C SER A 105 18.64 -15.03 14.65
N GLY A 106 17.95 -14.74 15.75
CA GLY A 106 17.50 -13.40 16.06
C GLY A 106 16.49 -12.89 15.04
N ALA A 107 15.99 -11.67 15.25
CA ALA A 107 15.20 -10.95 14.25
C ALA A 107 15.99 -9.77 13.69
N LYS A 108 15.90 -9.56 12.37
CA LYS A 108 16.48 -8.41 11.68
C LYS A 108 15.36 -7.47 11.25
N LEU A 109 15.59 -6.17 11.37
CA LEU A 109 14.68 -5.14 10.87
C LEU A 109 14.62 -5.17 9.33
N GLY A 110 13.51 -4.68 8.79
CA GLY A 110 13.40 -4.35 7.37
C GLY A 110 14.20 -3.10 7.00
N ASP A 111 14.16 -2.75 5.72
CA ASP A 111 14.83 -1.53 5.24
C ASP A 111 14.01 -0.29 5.64
N ASP A 112 14.71 0.82 5.87
CA ASP A 112 14.24 2.10 6.39
C ASP A 112 13.29 1.97 7.59
N ILE A 113 13.72 1.17 8.56
CA ILE A 113 13.03 0.98 9.84
C ILE A 113 14.03 1.08 10.97
N ASP A 114 13.73 1.94 11.93
CA ASP A 114 14.49 2.08 13.17
C ASP A 114 13.66 1.57 14.36
N LEU A 115 14.30 0.82 15.25
CA LEU A 115 13.73 0.46 16.55
C LEU A 115 14.19 1.50 17.58
N ILE A 116 13.27 2.36 18.00
CA ILE A 116 13.56 3.48 18.91
C ILE A 116 13.58 3.01 20.37
N SER A 117 12.67 2.12 20.74
CA SER A 117 12.62 1.53 22.08
C SER A 117 12.00 0.14 22.06
N GLY A 118 12.30 -0.66 23.08
CA GLY A 118 11.83 -2.05 23.19
C GLY A 118 12.79 -3.05 22.56
N TRP A 119 12.26 -4.17 22.07
CA TRP A 119 13.08 -5.22 21.46
C TRP A 119 12.33 -6.02 20.41
N VAL A 120 13.08 -6.56 19.46
CA VAL A 120 12.61 -7.55 18.48
C VAL A 120 13.54 -8.74 18.46
N ASN A 121 12.99 -9.95 18.46
CA ASN A 121 13.80 -11.16 18.48
C ASN A 121 13.08 -12.34 17.83
N SER A 122 13.81 -13.45 17.67
CA SER A 122 13.24 -14.75 17.36
C SER A 122 12.81 -15.47 18.64
N GLY A 123 11.86 -16.39 18.52
CA GLY A 123 11.47 -17.25 19.63
C GLY A 123 10.86 -18.57 19.20
N GLY A 124 10.07 -19.16 20.10
CA GLY A 124 9.41 -20.44 19.88
C GLY A 124 10.37 -21.63 19.98
N SER A 125 10.12 -22.65 19.17
CA SER A 125 10.93 -23.86 19.08
C SER A 125 11.60 -23.97 17.71
N ALA A 126 12.56 -24.88 17.54
CA ALA A 126 13.20 -25.10 16.24
C ALA A 126 12.19 -25.41 15.11
N LYS A 127 11.08 -26.12 15.42
CA LYS A 127 10.03 -26.47 14.45
C LYS A 127 8.97 -25.38 14.30
N ASN A 128 8.66 -24.67 15.38
CA ASN A 128 7.62 -23.63 15.43
C ASN A 128 8.28 -22.35 15.95
N TRP A 129 9.18 -21.79 15.16
CA TRP A 129 9.85 -20.54 15.50
C TRP A 129 8.96 -19.36 15.12
N ASP A 130 9.19 -18.20 15.70
CA ASP A 130 8.44 -16.98 15.39
C ASP A 130 9.35 -15.74 15.39
N THR A 131 8.89 -14.69 14.72
CA THR A 131 9.41 -13.33 14.88
C THR A 131 8.52 -12.60 15.88
N ARG A 132 9.08 -12.00 16.93
CA ARG A 132 8.31 -11.37 18.00
C ARG A 132 8.89 -10.01 18.40
N THR A 133 7.99 -9.12 18.82
CA THR A 133 8.32 -7.80 19.38
C THR A 133 7.64 -7.62 20.73
N ALA A 134 8.29 -6.86 21.61
CA ALA A 134 7.78 -6.61 22.95
C ALA A 134 6.61 -5.63 22.94
N GLU A 135 5.73 -5.76 23.92
CA GLU A 135 4.84 -4.67 24.34
C GLU A 135 5.66 -3.39 24.62
N GLY A 136 5.14 -2.25 24.18
CA GLY A 136 5.79 -0.95 24.28
C GLY A 136 6.96 -0.74 23.30
N SER A 137 7.20 -1.66 22.36
CA SER A 137 8.23 -1.44 21.35
C SER A 137 7.79 -0.38 20.33
N VAL A 138 8.68 0.55 20.02
CA VAL A 138 8.42 1.70 19.15
C VAL A 138 9.32 1.64 17.94
N TYR A 139 8.70 1.72 16.76
CA TYR A 139 9.37 1.70 15.46
C TYR A 139 9.12 2.99 14.72
N GLU A 140 10.16 3.54 14.10
CA GLU A 140 10.03 4.54 13.04
C GLU A 140 10.16 3.84 11.69
N ILE A 141 9.20 4.08 10.81
CA ILE A 141 9.11 3.45 9.49
C ILE A 141 9.11 4.58 8.48
N PHE A 142 10.17 4.65 7.67
CA PHE A 142 10.34 5.71 6.68
C PHE A 142 9.87 5.27 5.30
N ASN A 143 9.47 6.25 4.48
CA ASN A 143 8.96 6.02 3.13
C ASN A 143 7.79 5.00 3.12
N PHE A 144 6.91 5.09 4.11
CA PHE A 144 5.71 4.27 4.21
C PHE A 144 4.64 4.74 3.23
N GLU A 145 3.87 3.80 2.68
CA GLU A 145 2.80 4.11 1.74
C GLU A 145 1.59 4.70 2.46
N ALA A 146 1.30 5.99 2.23
CA ALA A 146 0.15 6.65 2.85
C ALA A 146 -1.17 5.91 2.61
N SER A 147 -1.34 5.27 1.45
CA SER A 147 -2.51 4.44 1.13
C SER A 147 -2.77 3.27 2.08
N GLN A 148 -1.79 2.85 2.88
CA GLN A 148 -1.92 1.76 3.86
C GLN A 148 -2.20 2.27 5.29
N LEU A 149 -2.19 3.59 5.52
CA LEU A 149 -2.26 4.20 6.85
C LEU A 149 -3.55 3.81 7.59
N ASP A 150 -4.71 3.92 6.94
CA ASP A 150 -5.99 3.61 7.58
C ASP A 150 -6.11 2.14 7.96
N LYS A 151 -5.54 1.25 7.13
CA LYS A 151 -5.53 -0.19 7.42
C LYS A 151 -4.72 -0.51 8.67
N ILE A 152 -3.57 0.15 8.85
CA ILE A 152 -2.74 -0.10 10.03
C ILE A 152 -3.29 0.60 11.27
N LYS A 153 -3.90 1.78 11.15
CA LYS A 153 -4.59 2.47 12.26
C LYS A 153 -5.79 1.70 12.79
N ALA A 154 -6.38 0.82 11.97
CA ALA A 154 -7.48 -0.05 12.38
C ALA A 154 -7.04 -1.28 13.19
N LEU A 155 -5.72 -1.52 13.33
CA LEU A 155 -5.19 -2.62 14.14
C LEU A 155 -5.21 -2.21 15.61
N ASP A 156 -5.75 -3.07 16.47
CA ASP A 156 -5.94 -2.83 17.91
C ASP A 156 -4.67 -3.03 18.75
N TYR A 157 -3.69 -3.76 18.21
CA TYR A 157 -2.42 -4.07 18.87
C TYR A 157 -1.30 -3.04 18.59
N ILE A 158 -1.61 -1.93 17.91
CA ILE A 158 -0.67 -0.83 17.67
C ILE A 158 -1.32 0.56 17.79
N GLU A 159 -0.50 1.55 18.10
CA GLU A 159 -0.80 2.97 17.93
C GLU A 159 0.09 3.54 16.81
N VAL A 160 -0.43 4.46 16.00
CA VAL A 160 0.28 5.01 14.83
C VAL A 160 0.23 6.54 14.82
N GLU A 161 1.41 7.16 14.76
CA GLU A 161 1.62 8.60 14.62
C GLU A 161 2.32 8.88 13.28
N VAL A 162 1.90 9.93 12.56
CA VAL A 162 2.64 10.42 11.39
C VAL A 162 3.67 11.44 11.87
N ILE A 163 4.94 11.20 11.58
CA ILE A 163 6.07 12.00 12.12
C ILE A 163 6.81 12.80 11.04
N GLY A 164 6.53 12.56 9.76
CA GLY A 164 7.20 13.24 8.65
C GLY A 164 6.80 12.73 7.27
N GLY A 165 7.64 13.05 6.29
CA GLY A 165 7.46 12.71 4.88
C GLY A 165 6.66 13.73 4.08
N GLU A 166 6.17 13.31 2.92
CA GLU A 166 5.36 14.14 2.03
C GLU A 166 4.08 14.61 2.73
N ALA A 167 3.74 15.89 2.55
CA ALA A 167 2.54 16.46 3.15
C ALA A 167 1.32 15.70 2.63
N ILE A 168 0.65 14.98 3.54
CA ILE A 168 -0.66 14.41 3.25
C ILE A 168 -1.66 15.56 3.38
N ASP A 169 -2.07 16.16 2.26
CA ASP A 169 -3.29 16.96 2.26
C ASP A 169 -4.42 16.05 2.73
N LYS A 170 -5.07 16.42 3.85
CA LYS A 170 -6.13 15.67 4.55
C LYS A 170 -6.72 14.56 3.68
N THR A 171 -6.35 13.31 3.91
CA THR A 171 -6.89 12.22 3.11
C THR A 171 -8.34 11.97 3.47
N ILE A 172 -9.18 11.81 2.46
CA ILE A 172 -10.58 11.45 2.61
C ILE A 172 -10.90 10.29 1.66
N THR A 173 -11.86 9.44 2.03
CA THR A 173 -12.34 8.31 1.23
C THR A 173 -13.69 8.63 0.60
N LEU A 174 -14.20 7.75 -0.28
CA LEU A 174 -15.59 7.86 -0.73
C LEU A 174 -16.59 7.79 0.42
N GLN A 175 -16.29 7.11 1.53
CA GLN A 175 -17.21 7.02 2.67
C GLN A 175 -17.33 8.34 3.42
N ASP A 176 -16.23 9.10 3.49
CA ASP A 176 -16.19 10.38 4.18
C ASP A 176 -17.00 11.45 3.44
N ILE A 177 -17.00 11.41 2.10
CA ILE A 177 -17.77 12.35 1.26
C ILE A 177 -19.20 11.88 0.98
N ARG A 178 -19.51 10.59 1.13
CA ARG A 178 -20.85 10.04 0.84
C ARG A 178 -22.01 10.70 1.62
N PRO A 179 -21.85 11.09 2.90
CA PRO A 179 -22.91 11.80 3.62
C PRO A 179 -23.00 13.28 3.23
N GLU A 180 -22.02 13.84 2.50
CA GLU A 180 -22.05 15.24 2.08
C GLU A 180 -22.90 15.41 0.81
N GLU A 181 -23.66 16.50 0.75
CA GLU A 181 -24.32 16.95 -0.47
C GLU A 181 -23.42 17.98 -1.17
N PRO A 182 -22.73 17.60 -2.28
CA PRO A 182 -21.87 18.54 -2.97
C PRO A 182 -22.69 19.58 -3.74
N SER A 183 -22.18 20.81 -3.85
CA SER A 183 -22.73 21.73 -4.83
C SER A 183 -22.29 21.31 -6.23
N VAL A 184 -23.24 21.25 -7.17
CA VAL A 184 -23.00 20.77 -8.54
C VAL A 184 -23.04 21.92 -9.53
N THR A 185 -22.00 22.03 -10.35
CA THR A 185 -22.01 22.85 -11.58
C THR A 185 -21.78 21.92 -12.75
N ASN A 186 -22.70 21.91 -13.72
CA ASN A 186 -22.64 21.01 -14.87
C ASN A 186 -22.81 21.79 -16.17
N ASP A 187 -21.88 21.62 -17.10
CA ASP A 187 -21.91 22.18 -18.46
C ASP A 187 -21.67 21.08 -19.51
N GLU A 188 -21.69 21.42 -20.80
CA GLU A 188 -21.55 20.44 -21.88
C GLU A 188 -20.21 19.69 -21.87
N LYS A 189 -19.16 20.26 -21.25
CA LYS A 189 -17.79 19.73 -21.27
C LYS A 189 -17.39 19.10 -19.96
N ARG A 190 -17.88 19.60 -18.83
CA ARG A 190 -17.46 19.15 -17.51
C ARG A 190 -18.54 19.29 -16.46
N MET A 191 -18.39 18.47 -15.43
CA MET A 191 -19.15 18.55 -14.19
C MET A 191 -18.19 18.77 -13.01
N ILE A 192 -18.49 19.75 -12.17
CA ILE A 192 -17.74 20.08 -10.97
C ILE A 192 -18.60 19.79 -9.76
N LEU A 193 -18.08 18.97 -8.85
CA LEU A 193 -18.67 18.66 -7.55
C LEU A 193 -17.80 19.29 -6.47
N THR A 194 -18.38 20.17 -5.67
CA THR A 194 -17.66 20.81 -4.56
C THR A 194 -18.19 20.28 -3.24
N PHE A 195 -17.36 19.52 -2.55
CA PHE A 195 -17.53 19.06 -1.17
C PHE A 195 -16.85 20.02 -0.20
N THR A 196 -17.00 19.78 1.11
CA THR A 196 -16.44 20.64 2.16
C THR A 196 -14.92 20.76 2.07
N SER A 197 -14.24 19.65 1.75
CA SER A 197 -12.77 19.61 1.71
C SER A 197 -12.19 19.07 0.41
N LEU A 198 -13.02 18.78 -0.60
CA LEU A 198 -12.63 18.18 -1.88
C LEU A 198 -13.42 18.84 -3.02
N VAL A 199 -12.75 19.11 -4.13
CA VAL A 199 -13.39 19.45 -5.40
C VAL A 199 -13.07 18.36 -6.41
N VAL A 200 -14.10 17.82 -7.05
CA VAL A 200 -13.99 16.80 -8.10
C VAL A 200 -14.41 17.41 -9.41
N ILE A 201 -13.57 17.25 -10.44
CA ILE A 201 -13.80 17.75 -11.79
C ILE A 201 -13.88 16.54 -12.72
N LEU A 202 -15.05 16.35 -13.32
CA LEU A 202 -15.34 15.33 -14.31
C LEU A 202 -15.24 15.96 -15.70
N ASP A 203 -14.43 15.39 -16.57
CA ASP A 203 -14.38 15.77 -17.99
C ASP A 203 -15.28 14.81 -18.80
N HIS A 204 -16.28 15.36 -19.50
CA HIS A 204 -17.24 14.56 -20.26
C HIS A 204 -16.70 14.01 -21.57
N GLU A 205 -15.69 14.67 -22.17
CA GLU A 205 -15.11 14.29 -23.46
C GLU A 205 -14.22 13.05 -23.31
N ASN A 206 -13.31 13.06 -22.34
CA ASN A 206 -12.31 11.99 -22.16
C ASN A 206 -12.66 11.02 -21.01
N LYS A 207 -13.74 11.28 -20.25
CA LYS A 207 -14.15 10.50 -19.08
C LYS A 207 -13.10 10.46 -17.95
N SER A 208 -12.31 11.53 -17.79
CA SER A 208 -11.34 11.67 -16.71
C SER A 208 -11.94 12.30 -15.46
N VAL A 209 -11.27 12.09 -14.33
CA VAL A 209 -11.57 12.70 -13.04
C VAL A 209 -10.31 13.33 -12.49
N ASP A 210 -10.36 14.63 -12.23
CA ASP A 210 -9.34 15.36 -11.50
C ASP A 210 -9.89 15.79 -10.13
N THR A 211 -9.01 15.87 -9.15
CA THR A 211 -9.37 16.30 -7.78
C THR A 211 -8.47 17.42 -7.29
N THR A 212 -9.02 18.32 -6.48
CA THR A 212 -8.25 19.35 -5.78
C THR A 212 -8.73 19.47 -4.33
N GLY A 213 -7.85 19.92 -3.43
CA GLY A 213 -8.11 19.96 -1.99
C GLY A 213 -7.58 18.70 -1.29
N SER A 214 -8.43 18.06 -0.49
CA SER A 214 -8.12 16.81 0.21
C SER A 214 -7.71 15.70 -0.76
N THR A 215 -6.74 14.87 -0.37
CA THR A 215 -6.34 13.72 -1.20
C THR A 215 -7.39 12.63 -1.11
N LEU A 216 -8.05 12.31 -2.22
CA LEU A 216 -9.07 11.25 -2.28
C LEU A 216 -8.41 9.86 -2.37
N LEU A 217 -8.57 9.04 -1.35
CA LEU A 217 -8.15 7.63 -1.34
C LEU A 217 -9.27 6.73 -1.87
N LEU A 218 -8.95 5.93 -2.89
CA LEU A 218 -9.87 5.00 -3.55
C LEU A 218 -9.29 3.59 -3.60
N SER A 219 -10.12 2.58 -3.37
CA SER A 219 -9.81 1.20 -3.70
C SER A 219 -9.72 0.99 -5.21
N GLN A 220 -9.11 -0.12 -5.64
CA GLN A 220 -8.98 -0.46 -7.06
C GLN A 220 -10.34 -0.49 -7.80
N LYS A 221 -11.37 -1.06 -7.16
CA LYS A 221 -12.72 -1.13 -7.73
C LYS A 221 -13.33 0.26 -7.88
N GLU A 222 -13.05 1.16 -6.95
CA GLU A 222 -13.53 2.53 -6.99
C GLU A 222 -12.79 3.33 -8.07
N TRP A 223 -11.47 3.16 -8.22
CA TRP A 223 -10.71 3.78 -9.31
C TRP A 223 -11.21 3.38 -10.70
N LEU A 224 -11.50 2.10 -10.93
CA LEU A 224 -12.04 1.62 -12.21
C LEU A 224 -13.40 2.23 -12.55
N ASN A 225 -14.14 2.69 -11.55
CA ASN A 225 -15.48 3.24 -11.72
C ASN A 225 -15.57 4.70 -11.28
N VAL A 226 -14.45 5.39 -11.04
CA VAL A 226 -14.42 6.68 -10.35
C VAL A 226 -15.26 7.74 -11.07
N TYR A 227 -15.19 7.76 -12.40
CA TYR A 227 -16.01 8.63 -13.22
C TYR A 227 -17.50 8.33 -13.05
N SER A 228 -17.90 7.05 -13.16
CA SER A 228 -19.31 6.64 -13.02
C SER A 228 -19.84 6.98 -11.62
N ILE A 229 -19.04 6.74 -10.59
CA ILE A 229 -19.40 7.03 -9.19
C ILE A 229 -19.72 8.51 -9.03
N PHE A 230 -18.81 9.40 -9.43
CA PHE A 230 -19.02 10.83 -9.27
C PHE A 230 -20.07 11.39 -10.22
N ASN A 231 -20.17 10.88 -11.44
CA ASN A 231 -21.24 11.26 -12.36
C ASN A 231 -22.62 10.88 -11.79
N GLU A 232 -22.78 9.69 -11.18
CA GLU A 232 -24.02 9.32 -10.49
C GLU A 232 -24.33 10.24 -9.30
N ILE A 233 -23.32 10.61 -8.50
CA ILE A 233 -23.48 11.55 -7.39
C ILE A 233 -24.00 12.91 -7.91
N GLY A 234 -23.41 13.44 -8.97
CA GLY A 234 -23.82 14.71 -9.56
C GLY A 234 -25.21 14.68 -10.20
N MET A 235 -25.56 13.59 -10.90
CA MET A 235 -26.86 13.47 -11.58
C MET A 235 -28.04 13.34 -10.59
N ARG A 236 -27.84 12.67 -9.45
CA ARG A 236 -28.87 12.57 -8.40
C ARG A 236 -29.30 13.93 -7.84
N GLN A 237 -28.41 14.92 -7.87
CA GLN A 237 -28.69 16.28 -7.40
C GLN A 237 -29.35 17.15 -8.49
N GLY A 238 -29.17 16.81 -9.77
CA GLY A 238 -29.81 17.50 -10.89
C GLY A 238 -31.30 17.18 -11.06
N GLU A 239 -31.76 16.01 -10.60
CA GLU A 239 -33.16 15.58 -10.67
C GLU A 239 -34.05 16.11 -9.52
N ALA A 240 -33.45 16.74 -8.50
CA ALA A 240 -34.14 17.26 -7.32
C ALA A 240 -34.49 18.77 -7.41
N LYS A 241 -34.35 19.39 -8.59
CA LYS A 241 -34.70 20.80 -8.86
C LYS A 241 -35.81 20.96 -9.88
#